data_AF-A0A2S6QQQ8-F1
#
_entry.id   AF-A0A2S6QQQ8-F1
#
_cell.length_a   1.000
_cell.length_b   1.000
_cell.length_c   1.000
_cell.angle_alpha   90.00
_cell.angle_beta   90.00
_cell.angle_gamma   90.00
#
_symmetry.space_group_name_H-M   'P 1'
#
loop_
_entity.id
_entity.type
_entity.pdbx_description
1 polymer ?
#
loop_
_entity_poly.entity_id
_entity_poly.type
_entity_poly.pdbx_seq_one_letter_code
_entity_poly.pdbx_strand_id
1 'polypeptide(L)' 'MIKLFERSCEDIVHEPFNGSWKCMILAGMLIFLLGFLGFVLLKTLVMVLGGQWSFSYLLALAINAVSIVVYYYLIV' A
#
# COMPACT_ATOMS: atom_id res chain seq x y z
N MET A 1 -2.51 -4.76 -11.58
CA MET A 1 -1.32 -4.68 -10.71
C MET A 1 -0.22 -5.65 -11.13
N ILE A 2 -0.45 -6.96 -11.22
CA ILE A 2 0.61 -7.95 -11.58
C ILE A 2 1.26 -7.64 -12.94
N LYS A 3 0.45 -7.42 -14.00
CA LYS A 3 0.96 -7.00 -15.33
C LYS A 3 1.68 -5.64 -15.34
N LEU A 4 1.37 -4.76 -14.37
CA LEU A 4 2.04 -3.46 -14.22
C LEU A 4 3.40 -3.63 -13.56
N PHE A 5 3.50 -4.53 -12.58
CA PHE A 5 4.72 -4.85 -11.87
C PHE A 5 5.75 -5.51 -12.79
N GLU A 6 5.32 -6.48 -13.60
CA GLU A 6 6.17 -7.18 -14.57
C GLU A 6 6.78 -6.19 -15.58
N ARG A 7 5.96 -5.29 -16.14
CA ARG A 7 6.41 -4.29 -17.11
C ARG A 7 7.36 -3.25 -16.49
N SER A 8 7.05 -2.77 -15.28
CA SER A 8 7.94 -1.83 -14.57
C SER A 8 9.26 -2.44 -14.12
N CYS A 9 9.32 -3.77 -13.94
CA CYS A 9 10.56 -4.47 -13.63
C CYS A 9 11.30 -4.93 -14.91
N GLU A 10 10.61 -5.14 -16.04
CA GLU A 10 11.25 -5.27 -17.36
C GLU A 10 11.98 -3.98 -17.77
N ASP A 11 11.42 -2.81 -17.43
CA ASP A 11 12.07 -1.52 -17.63
C ASP A 11 13.41 -1.38 -16.85
N ILE A 12 13.70 -2.22 -15.84
CA ILE A 12 15.00 -2.25 -15.16
C ILE A 12 16.13 -2.64 -16.12
N VAL A 13 15.83 -3.47 -17.13
CA VAL A 13 16.83 -3.93 -18.10
C VAL A 13 17.24 -2.80 -19.05
N HIS A 14 16.34 -1.86 -19.34
CA HIS A 14 16.56 -0.77 -20.29
C HIS A 14 16.90 0.57 -19.59
N GLU A 15 16.32 0.85 -18.42
CA GLU A 15 16.55 2.04 -17.60
C GLU A 15 16.71 1.65 -16.11
N PRO A 16 17.88 1.15 -15.69
CA PRO A 16 18.04 0.50 -14.39
C PRO A 16 17.70 1.38 -13.19
N PHE A 17 18.02 2.68 -13.25
CA PHE A 17 17.67 3.62 -12.19
C PHE A 17 16.18 3.94 -12.13
N ASN A 18 15.56 4.19 -13.29
CA ASN A 18 14.16 4.63 -13.38
C ASN A 18 13.19 3.45 -13.16
N GLY A 19 13.50 2.29 -13.74
CA GLY A 19 12.76 1.04 -13.52
C GLY A 19 12.86 0.55 -12.07
N SER A 20 14.05 0.62 -11.46
CA SER A 20 14.24 0.26 -10.04
C SER A 20 13.40 1.16 -9.13
N TRP A 21 13.36 2.46 -9.40
CA TRP A 21 12.56 3.40 -8.62
C TRP A 21 11.06 3.11 -8.74
N LYS A 22 10.56 2.88 -9.96
CA LYS A 22 9.15 2.53 -10.20
C LYS A 22 8.76 1.21 -9.53
N CYS A 23 9.59 0.17 -9.62
CA CYS A 23 9.32 -1.10 -8.95
C CYS A 23 9.36 -0.97 -7.41
N MET A 24 10.26 -0.14 -6.85
CA MET A 24 10.28 0.17 -5.41
C MET A 24 9.01 0.92 -4.96
N ILE A 25 8.54 1.89 -5.74
CA ILE A 25 7.29 2.62 -5.48
C ILE A 25 6.09 1.65 -5.54
N LEU A 26 6.02 0.80 -6.56
CA LEU A 26 4.97 -0.23 -6.68
C LEU A 26 4.97 -1.21 -5.50
N ALA A 27 6.15 -1.67 -5.07
CA ALA A 27 6.28 -2.55 -3.91
C ALA A 27 5.81 -1.86 -2.62
N GLY A 28 6.20 -0.59 -2.42
CA GLY A 28 5.73 0.22 -1.30
C GLY A 28 4.21 0.38 -1.29
N MET A 29 3.61 0.71 -2.45
CA MET A 29 2.16 0.80 -2.60
C MET A 29 1.46 -0.51 -2.20
N LEU A 30 2.00 -1.65 -2.63
CA LEU A 30 1.44 -2.97 -2.32
C LEU A 30 1.47 -3.25 -0.81
N ILE A 31 2.55 -2.89 -0.11
CA ILE A 31 2.68 -3.06 1.34
C ILE A 31 1.63 -2.23 2.08
N PHE A 32 1.44 -0.96 1.70
CA PHE A 32 0.41 -0.12 2.33
C PHE A 32 -1.02 -0.64 2.03
N LEU A 33 -1.25 -1.20 0.85
CA LEU A 33 -2.55 -1.78 0.49
C LEU A 33 -2.87 -3.02 1.34
N LEU A 34 -1.87 -3.90 1.53
CA LEU A 34 -1.99 -5.07 2.40
C LEU A 34 -2.12 -4.66 3.87
N GLY A 35 -1.37 -3.65 4.31
CA GLY A 35 -1.48 -3.07 5.65
C GLY A 35 -2.89 -2.54 5.91
N PHE A 36 -3.44 -1.73 5.00
CA PHE A 36 -4.79 -1.22 5.08
C PHE A 36 -5.82 -2.36 5.20
N LEU A 37 -5.73 -3.37 4.34
CA LEU A 37 -6.60 -4.54 4.39
C LEU A 37 -6.47 -5.29 5.73
N GLY A 38 -5.25 -5.47 6.21
CA GLY A 38 -4.97 -6.10 7.50
C GLY A 38 -5.58 -5.34 8.68
N PHE A 39 -5.45 -4.01 8.71
CA PHE A 39 -6.10 -3.18 9.74
C PHE A 39 -7.62 -3.32 9.68
N VAL A 40 -8.23 -3.22 8.49
CA VAL A 40 -9.68 -3.39 8.32
C VAL A 40 -10.14 -4.73 8.89
N LEU A 41 -9.49 -5.82 8.51
CA LEU A 41 -9.81 -7.17 9.02
C LEU A 41 -9.63 -7.27 10.54
N LEU A 42 -8.54 -6.73 11.08
CA LEU A 42 -8.28 -6.70 12.51
C LEU A 42 -9.38 -5.95 13.25
N LYS A 43 -9.88 -4.82 12.71
CA LYS A 43 -10.97 -4.09 13.35
C LYS A 43 -12.31 -4.81 13.25
N THR A 44 -12.60 -5.46 12.14
CA THR A 44 -13.78 -6.32 12.02
C THR A 44 -13.75 -7.39 13.10
N LEU A 45 -12.59 -8.04 13.31
CA LEU A 45 -12.41 -9.02 14.37
C LEU A 45 -12.62 -8.41 15.78
N VAL A 46 -12.00 -7.25 16.05
CA VAL A 46 -12.14 -6.55 17.33
C VAL A 46 -13.59 -6.12 17.59
N MET A 47 -14.34 -5.69 16.58
CA MET A 47 -15.77 -5.40 16.71
C MET A 47 -16.59 -6.63 17.07
N VAL A 48 -16.32 -7.78 16.43
CA VAL A 48 -16.99 -9.05 16.76
C VAL A 48 -16.75 -9.46 18.22
N LEU A 49 -15.58 -9.13 18.75
CA LEU A 49 -15.22 -9.37 20.16
C LEU A 49 -15.75 -8.29 21.14
N GLY A 50 -16.56 -7.33 20.68
CA GLY A 50 -17.12 -6.26 21.52
C GLY A 50 -16.20 -5.06 21.75
N GLY A 51 -15.09 -4.96 21.01
CA GLY A 51 -14.12 -3.88 21.16
C GLY A 51 -14.53 -2.56 20.48
N GLN A 52 -14.34 -1.45 21.19
CA GLN A 52 -14.66 -0.11 20.72
C GLN A 52 -13.64 0.44 19.70
N TRP A 53 -13.97 1.58 19.08
CA TRP A 53 -13.03 2.30 18.22
C TRP A 53 -11.97 3.03 19.05
N SER A 54 -10.70 2.85 18.70
CA SER A 54 -9.62 3.66 19.25
C SER A 54 -9.22 4.75 18.25
N PHE A 55 -8.84 5.91 18.78
CA PHE A 55 -8.28 6.99 17.98
C PHE A 55 -7.01 6.54 17.23
N SER A 56 -6.17 5.73 17.87
CA SER A 56 -4.95 5.17 17.27
C SER A 56 -5.23 4.32 16.03
N TYR A 57 -6.33 3.57 16.03
CA TYR A 57 -6.73 2.75 14.89
C TYR A 57 -7.21 3.61 13.71
N LEU A 58 -8.03 4.62 13.98
CA LEU A 58 -8.49 5.57 12.96
C LEU A 58 -7.30 6.32 12.33
N LEU A 59 -6.34 6.72 13.16
CA LEU A 59 -5.11 7.36 12.69
C LEU A 59 -4.30 6.43 11.79
N ALA A 60 -4.13 5.16 12.17
CA ALA A 60 -3.42 4.17 11.36
C ALA A 60 -4.09 3.94 10.00
N LEU A 61 -5.43 3.83 9.96
CA LEU A 61 -6.17 3.73 8.70
C LEU A 61 -5.98 4.97 7.81
N ALA A 62 -6.08 6.17 8.40
CA ALA A 62 -5.91 7.42 7.67
C ALA A 62 -4.49 7.53 7.07
N ILE A 63 -3.46 7.20 7.84
CA ILE A 63 -2.06 7.20 7.37
C ILE A 63 -1.89 6.22 6.20
N ASN A 64 -2.41 4.99 6.32
CA ASN A 64 -2.32 4.02 5.23
C ASN A 64 -3.04 4.51 3.96
N ALA A 65 -4.24 5.06 4.10
CA ALA A 65 -5.01 5.59 2.98
C ALA A 65 -4.27 6.74 2.28
N VAL A 66 -3.73 7.70 3.04
CA VAL A 66 -2.93 8.81 2.49
C VAL A 66 -1.68 8.29 1.80
N SER A 67 -0.95 7.35 2.40
CA SER A 67 0.22 6.74 1.77
C SER A 67 -0.13 6.09 0.43
N ILE A 68 -1.22 5.32 0.33
CA ILE A 68 -1.63 4.69 -0.94
C ILE A 68 -1.86 5.75 -2.02
N VAL A 69 -2.52 6.85 -1.67
CA VAL A 69 -2.77 7.97 -2.59
C VAL A 69 -1.47 8.63 -3.04
N VAL A 70 -0.55 8.91 -2.11
CA VAL A 70 0.77 9.50 -2.42
C VAL A 70 1.56 8.59 -3.36
N TYR A 71 1.64 7.29 -3.06
CA TYR A 71 2.33 6.32 -3.91
C TYR A 71 1.69 6.21 -5.30
N TYR A 72 0.37 6.31 -5.39
CA TYR A 72 -0.33 6.34 -6.68
C TYR A 72 0.08 7.57 -7.52
N TYR A 73 0.14 8.76 -6.92
CA TYR A 73 0.60 9.99 -7.59
C TYR A 73 2.07 9.96 -7.99
N LEU A 74 2.91 9.12 -7.38
CA LEU A 74 4.31 8.95 -7.78
C LEU A 74 4.47 8.02 -8.99
N ILE A 75 3.44 7.21 -9.32
CA ILE A 75 3.45 6.27 -10.45
C ILE A 75 2.81 6.89 -11.70
N VAL A 76 1.73 7.65 -11.53
CA VAL A 76 1.01 8.38 -12.60
C VAL A 76 1.83 9.60 -13.04
#